data_AF-A0A846YPI7-F1
#
_entry.id   AF-A0A846YPI7-F1
#
_cell.length_a   1.000
_cell.length_b   1.000
_cell.length_c   1.000
_cell.angle_alpha   90.00
_cell.angle_beta   90.00
_cell.angle_gamma   90.00
#
_symmetry.space_group_name_H-M   'P 1'
#
loop_
_entity.id
_entity.type
_entity.pdbx_description
1 polymer ?
#
loop_
_entity_poly.entity_id
_entity_poly.type
_entity_poly.pdbx_seq_one_letter_code
_entity_poly.pdbx_strand_id
1 'polypeptide(L)'
;MLVHIAVGVAVWYTFDHSPEPPWNPIMSGVFAGLAASFVHRTFVQRLIRTTLGKALFGLRLRRQDGTYPTLWALVKQWFSGTFAALEVVTSLG
;
A
#
# COMPACT_ATOMS: atom_id res chain seq x y z
N MET A 1 -0.70 -6.52 0.78
CA MET A 1 -2.12 -6.69 1.12
C MET A 1 -2.24 -7.11 2.57
N LEU A 2 -1.81 -8.33 2.97
CA LEU A 2 -1.88 -8.73 4.39
C LEU A 2 -1.24 -7.73 5.36
N VAL A 3 0.00 -7.30 5.11
CA VAL A 3 0.67 -6.28 5.95
C VAL A 3 -0.08 -4.95 5.99
N HIS A 4 -0.73 -4.56 4.90
CA HIS A 4 -1.43 -3.28 4.79
C HIS A 4 -2.79 -3.32 5.50
N ILE A 5 -3.50 -4.44 5.36
CA ILE A 5 -4.73 -4.72 6.09
C ILE A 5 -4.42 -4.79 7.59
N ALA A 6 -3.35 -5.48 7.99
CA ALA A 6 -2.93 -5.58 9.39
C ALA A 6 -2.65 -4.19 10.00
N VAL A 7 -1.95 -3.30 9.27
CA VAL A 7 -1.73 -1.91 9.73
C VAL A 7 -3.06 -1.16 9.86
N GLY A 8 -3.95 -1.27 8.87
CA GLY A 8 -5.25 -0.60 8.92
C GLY A 8 -6.12 -1.10 10.08
N VAL A 9 -6.19 -2.42 10.29
CA VAL A 9 -6.93 -3.04 11.41
C VAL A 9 -6.32 -2.62 12.74
N ALA A 10 -5.00 -2.59 12.88
CA ALA A 10 -4.34 -2.18 14.11
C ALA A 10 -4.62 -0.70 14.46
N VAL A 11 -4.63 0.19 13.47
CA VAL A 11 -4.96 1.62 13.68
C VAL A 11 -6.44 1.80 13.99
N TRP A 12 -7.33 1.10 13.27
CA TRP A 12 -8.75 1.12 13.59
C TRP A 12 -8.99 0.64 15.03
N TYR A 13 -8.44 -0.52 15.40
CA TYR A 13 -8.60 -1.10 16.73
C TYR A 13 -8.09 -0.19 17.84
N THR A 14 -6.93 0.43 17.66
CA THR A 14 -6.37 1.36 18.66
C THR A 14 -7.22 2.62 18.83
N PHE A 15 -7.77 3.17 17.75
CA PHE A 15 -8.64 4.34 17.81
C PHE A 15 -10.02 4.00 18.38
N ASP A 16 -10.57 2.85 18.03
CA ASP A 16 -11.87 2.37 18.53
C ASP A 16 -11.85 2.11 20.05
N HIS A 17 -10.68 1.74 20.60
CA HIS A 17 -10.48 1.52 22.04
C HIS A 17 -9.93 2.76 22.77
N SER A 18 -9.78 3.90 22.10
CA SER A 18 -9.36 5.14 22.74
C SER A 18 -10.59 5.83 23.37
N PRO A 19 -10.51 6.31 24.63
CA PRO A 19 -11.65 6.97 25.30
C PRO A 19 -12.15 8.21 24.55
N GLU A 20 -11.24 8.94 23.92
CA GLU A 20 -11.52 10.12 23.10
C GLU A 20 -10.67 10.05 21.83
N PRO A 21 -11.13 9.35 20.78
CA PRO A 21 -10.35 9.23 19.55
C PRO A 21 -10.32 10.60 18.83
N PRO A 22 -9.14 11.07 18.40
CA PRO A 22 -9.02 12.37 17.74
C PRO A 22 -9.70 12.41 16.36
N TRP A 23 -9.88 11.24 15.74
CA TRP A 23 -10.51 11.08 14.43
C TRP A 23 -11.37 9.81 14.38
N ASN A 24 -12.27 9.71 13.39
CA ASN A 24 -13.11 8.53 13.18
C ASN A 24 -12.26 7.25 13.02
N PRO A 25 -12.45 6.21 13.87
CA PRO A 25 -11.59 5.02 13.87
C PRO A 25 -11.54 4.29 12.52
N ILE A 26 -12.68 4.14 11.83
CA ILE A 26 -12.77 3.42 10.56
C ILE A 26 -11.97 4.16 9.50
N MET A 27 -12.17 5.48 9.36
CA MET A 27 -11.43 6.29 8.40
C MET A 27 -9.93 6.26 8.70
N SER A 28 -9.53 6.38 9.97
CA SER A 28 -8.13 6.29 10.40
C SER A 28 -7.49 4.96 9.97
N GLY A 29 -8.19 3.83 10.16
CA GLY A 29 -7.72 2.52 9.72
C GLY A 29 -7.56 2.41 8.20
N VAL A 30 -8.56 2.87 7.43
CA VAL A 30 -8.51 2.87 5.96
C VAL A 30 -7.34 3.71 5.45
N PHE A 31 -7.17 4.93 5.97
CA PHE A 31 -6.07 5.81 5.57
C PHE A 31 -4.71 5.25 5.97
N ALA A 32 -4.58 4.65 7.15
CA ALA A 32 -3.34 4.02 7.59
C ALA A 32 -2.95 2.82 6.70
N GLY A 33 -3.91 1.97 6.36
CA GLY A 33 -3.69 0.85 5.44
C GLY A 33 -3.28 1.30 4.04
N LEU A 34 -3.93 2.36 3.53
CA LEU A 34 -3.61 2.96 2.23
C LEU A 34 -2.21 3.61 2.22
N ALA A 35 -1.88 4.38 3.27
CA ALA A 35 -0.56 5.00 3.43
C ALA A 35 0.54 3.94 3.54
N ALA A 36 0.33 2.88 4.32
CA ALA A 36 1.25 1.75 4.40
C ALA A 36 1.43 1.05 3.05
N SER A 37 0.35 0.92 2.26
CA SER A 37 0.40 0.40 0.88
C SER A 37 1.27 1.26 -0.02
N PHE A 38 1.07 2.58 0.02
CA PHE A 38 1.86 3.54 -0.73
C PHE A 38 3.33 3.44 -0.35
N VAL A 39 3.68 3.62 0.92
CA VAL A 39 5.07 3.64 1.40
C VAL A 39 5.82 2.35 1.07
N HIS A 40 5.19 1.20 1.28
CA HIS A 40 5.82 -0.09 0.98
C HIS A 40 6.10 -0.26 -0.52
N ARG A 41 5.18 0.14 -1.40
CA ARG A 41 5.32 -0.07 -2.85
C ARG A 41 6.15 1.00 -3.56
N THR A 42 6.29 2.19 -2.98
CA THR A 42 7.07 3.29 -3.57
C THR A 42 8.45 3.40 -2.96
N PHE A 43 8.57 3.50 -1.63
CA PHE A 43 9.84 3.71 -0.95
C PHE A 43 10.56 2.41 -0.62
N VAL A 44 9.91 1.48 0.09
CA VAL A 44 10.55 0.23 0.52
C VAL A 44 10.91 -0.63 -0.69
N GLN A 45 10.01 -0.73 -1.66
CA GLN A 45 10.25 -1.45 -2.91
C GLN A 45 11.38 -0.83 -3.75
N ARG A 46 11.61 0.49 -3.66
CA ARG A 46 12.75 1.14 -4.32
C ARG A 46 14.07 0.78 -3.65
N LEU A 47 14.10 0.79 -2.33
CA LEU A 47 15.29 0.50 -1.52
C LEU A 47 15.72 -0.97 -1.66
N ILE A 48 14.79 -1.89 -1.42
CA ILE A 48 15.08 -3.33 -1.37
C ILE A 48 14.97 -3.97 -2.76
N ARG A 49 14.46 -3.22 -3.76
CA ARG A 49 14.19 -3.70 -5.13
C ARG A 49 13.24 -4.90 -5.15
N THR A 50 12.46 -5.09 -4.08
CA THR A 50 11.47 -6.15 -3.92
C THR A 50 10.39 -5.70 -2.94
N THR A 51 9.23 -6.36 -2.96
CA THR A 51 8.21 -6.23 -1.92
C THR A 51 8.25 -7.47 -1.04
N LEU A 52 7.76 -7.40 0.21
CA LEU A 52 7.69 -8.58 1.10
C LEU A 52 7.06 -9.80 0.40
N GLY A 53 5.96 -9.61 -0.33
CA GLY A 53 5.31 -10.70 -1.06
C GLY A 53 6.15 -11.27 -2.21
N LYS A 54 6.99 -10.46 -2.86
CA LYS A 54 7.89 -10.90 -3.93
C LYS A 54 9.16 -11.54 -3.38
N ALA A 55 9.63 -11.06 -2.23
CA ALA A 55 10.80 -11.60 -1.54
C ALA A 55 10.61 -13.07 -1.15
N LEU A 56 9.40 -13.47 -0.77
CA LEU A 56 9.06 -14.87 -0.46
C LEU A 56 9.34 -15.84 -1.63
N PHE A 57 9.27 -15.34 -2.87
CA PHE A 57 9.52 -16.13 -4.08
C PHE A 57 10.89 -15.81 -4.72
N GLY A 58 11.77 -15.09 -4.02
CA GLY A 58 13.07 -14.67 -4.56
C GLY A 58 12.97 -13.64 -5.71
N LEU A 59 11.80 -13.04 -5.92
CA LEU A 59 11.57 -12.14 -7.05
C LEU A 59 12.12 -10.74 -6.75
N ARG A 60 12.79 -10.15 -7.74
CA ARG A 60 13.26 -8.76 -7.73
C ARG A 60 12.64 -7.96 -8.86
N LEU A 61 12.47 -6.68 -8.59
CA LEU A 61 11.91 -5.73 -9.52
C LEU A 61 13.00 -5.31 -10.52
N ARG A 62 12.78 -5.60 -11.80
CA ARG A 62 13.67 -5.20 -12.89
C ARG A 62 12.83 -4.82 -14.10
N ARG A 63 13.22 -3.76 -14.80
CA ARG A 63 12.64 -3.42 -16.10
C ARG A 63 13.19 -4.34 -17.19
N GLN A 64 12.50 -4.41 -18.32
CA GLN A 64 12.93 -5.20 -19.48
C GLN A 64 14.29 -4.76 -20.02
N ASP A 65 14.61 -3.47 -19.90
CA ASP A 65 15.93 -2.88 -20.22
C ASP A 65 17.04 -3.22 -19.20
N GLY A 66 16.74 -4.02 -18.18
CA GLY A 66 17.67 -4.41 -17.14
C GLY A 66 17.88 -3.38 -16.02
N THR A 67 17.27 -2.19 -16.12
CA THR A 67 17.37 -1.12 -15.12
C THR A 67 16.36 -1.28 -13.98
N TYR A 68 16.48 -0.45 -12.93
CA TYR A 68 15.55 -0.42 -11.82
C TYR A 68 14.62 0.80 -11.93
N PRO A 69 13.30 0.64 -11.73
CA PRO A 69 12.38 1.77 -11.82
C PRO A 69 12.68 2.82 -10.75
N THR A 70 12.62 4.08 -11.17
CA THR A 70 12.80 5.24 -10.30
C THR A 70 11.64 5.34 -9.28
N LEU A 71 11.84 6.12 -8.21
CA LEU A 71 10.79 6.39 -7.24
C LEU A 71 9.53 6.93 -7.93
N TRP A 72 9.69 7.87 -8.85
CA TRP A 72 8.57 8.45 -9.59
C TRP A 72 7.83 7.44 -10.46
N ALA A 73 8.54 6.50 -11.09
CA ALA A 73 7.91 5.42 -11.85
C ALA A 73 7.05 4.52 -10.93
N LEU A 74 7.52 4.23 -9.72
CA LEU A 74 6.77 3.46 -8.73
C LEU A 74 5.55 4.21 -8.22
N VAL A 75 5.67 5.52 -7.98
CA VAL A 75 4.54 6.38 -7.60
C VAL A 75 3.46 6.37 -8.68
N LYS A 76 3.83 6.60 -9.95
CA LYS A 76 2.88 6.51 -11.08
C LYS A 76 2.22 5.14 -11.18
N GLN A 77 3.00 4.07 -11.03
CA GLN A 77 2.48 2.70 -11.06
C GLN A 77 1.48 2.46 -9.93
N TRP A 78 1.75 2.98 -8.74
CA TRP A 78 0.83 2.87 -7.61
C TRP A 78 -0.49 3.58 -7.90
N PHE A 79 -0.46 4.83 -8.37
CA PHE A 79 -1.68 5.57 -8.70
C PHE A 79 -2.47 4.92 -9.83
N SER A 80 -1.81 4.50 -10.91
CA SER A 80 -2.46 3.81 -12.02
C SER A 80 -3.18 2.54 -11.54
N GLY A 81 -2.52 1.73 -10.71
CA GLY A 81 -3.14 0.53 -10.14
C GLY A 81 -4.29 0.84 -9.18
N THR A 82 -4.16 1.90 -8.37
CA THR A 82 -5.22 2.33 -7.45
C THR A 82 -6.44 2.84 -8.22
N PHE A 83 -6.28 3.69 -9.24
CA PHE A 83 -7.40 4.19 -10.05
C PHE A 83 -8.09 3.06 -10.82
N ALA A 84 -7.33 2.14 -11.42
CA ALA A 84 -7.91 0.97 -12.08
C ALA A 84 -8.72 0.10 -11.09
N ALA A 85 -8.23 -0.09 -9.86
CA ALA A 85 -8.98 -0.81 -8.84
C ALA A 85 -10.26 -0.08 -8.43
N LEU A 86 -10.22 1.25 -8.30
CA LEU A 86 -11.40 2.06 -8.00
C LEU A 86 -12.44 1.98 -9.13
N GLU A 87 -12.01 2.08 -10.39
CA GLU A 87 -12.87 1.93 -11.57
C GLU A 87 -13.60 0.58 -11.58
N VAL A 88 -12.88 -0.51 -11.29
CA VAL A 88 -13.46 -1.85 -11.15
C VAL A 88 -14.48 -1.90 -10.01
N VAL A 89 -14.17 -1.31 -8.85
CA VAL A 89 -15.12 -1.29 -7.71
C VAL A 89 -16.37 -0.48 -8.05
N THR A 90 -16.24 0.67 -8.72
CA THR A 90 -17.39 1.52 -9.09
C THR A 90 -18.23 0.95 -10.24
N SER A 91 -17.67 0.09 -11.08
CA SER A 91 -18.40 -0.56 -12.18
C SER A 91 -19.15 -1.83 -11.74
N LEU A 92 -18.89 -2.32 -10.52
CA LEU A 92 -19.56 -3.48 -9.92
C LEU A 92 -20.71 -3.10 -8.95
N GLY A 93 -20.86 -1.81 -8.62
CA GLY A 93 -21.94 -1.28 -7.78
C GLY A 93 -23.03 -0.62 -8.60
#